data_AF-A0A168I226-F1
#
_entry.id   AF-A0A168I226-F1
#
_cell.length_a   1.000
_cell.length_b   1.000
_cell.length_c   1.000
_cell.angle_alpha   90.00
_cell.angle_beta   90.00
_cell.angle_gamma   90.00
#
_symmetry.space_group_name_H-M   'P 1'
#
loop_
_entity.id
_entity.type
_entity.pdbx_description
1 polymer ?
#
loop_
_entity_poly.entity_id
_entity_poly.type
_entity_poly.pdbx_seq_one_letter_code
_entity_poly.pdbx_strand_id
1 'polypeptide(L)'
;MARYNFRKDLLSWTTGDSPPKDLAFTEKDLESLILGVSNTWFDRVWTLQELGLANPDTAVIQWGAQSVPFVHLQTAIIVYQSCFVDNDSYSAILRRNWSARRGNILIFLMAKFYLALDFGSAMETIRYRDCHDPRDRIYAALRICRPNLDVVPNYRPSFTAAALYEEVCIRQLQDGVDLIGSCEWPNGMNGLPSWVPNWHAKRVGHANLMGHSSGLLRNRYRQDCPGELICWGRKFADITDVIDLGLSLASSEKDVCVAVQKLLRWIAKDFVLDLNALTEVAFALFPEGILETTWPLDVDPANGLVPIAEALRFLRSLQPSDREQGGDDMKEQSASQVSPLVARCIRERCTGRCFIKTSPGSVGSVINSAQAGDQLFALPGCRYSIILRHFSGTKFRVIGSGLVASNMAGEALLGQIWGLREVRLTLEGGYGYVGILGGRPFRSDPRIERLYSTTEAGADKRAGDSVVISEMYQAVTIDVLQNNGVALEEITLV
;
A
#
# COMPACT_ATOMS: atom_id res chain seq x y z
N MET A 1 26.43 35.84 -9.93
CA MET A 1 25.94 34.77 -9.04
C MET A 1 24.96 33.93 -9.82
N ALA A 2 25.35 32.69 -10.18
CA ALA A 2 24.45 31.77 -10.86
C ALA A 2 23.29 31.43 -9.90
N ARG A 3 22.04 31.63 -10.36
CA ARG A 3 20.85 31.16 -9.64
C ARG A 3 20.91 29.63 -9.61
N TYR A 4 21.25 29.08 -8.45
CA TYR A 4 21.16 27.64 -8.19
C TYR A 4 19.71 27.20 -8.46
N ASN A 5 19.53 26.33 -9.46
CA ASN A 5 18.19 25.90 -9.90
C ASN A 5 17.88 24.52 -9.30
N PHE A 6 17.54 24.53 -8.02
CA PHE A 6 17.18 23.36 -7.21
C PHE A 6 16.20 22.40 -7.90
N ARG A 7 15.26 22.91 -8.70
CA ARG A 7 14.24 22.10 -9.38
C ARG A 7 14.81 21.27 -10.53
N LYS A 8 15.84 21.78 -11.21
CA LYS A 8 16.54 21.06 -12.29
C LYS A 8 17.45 19.98 -11.72
N ASP A 9 18.16 20.29 -10.65
CA ASP A 9 19.18 19.40 -10.07
C ASP A 9 18.54 18.26 -9.24
N LEU A 10 17.39 18.53 -8.59
CA LEU A 10 16.61 17.48 -7.94
C LEU A 10 16.14 16.42 -8.94
N LEU A 11 15.65 16.84 -10.11
CA LEU A 11 15.21 15.92 -11.15
C LEU A 11 16.40 15.11 -11.69
N SER A 12 17.57 15.72 -11.95
CA SER A 12 18.75 15.01 -12.46
C SER A 12 19.32 13.98 -11.46
N TRP A 13 19.33 14.28 -10.16
CA TRP A 13 19.87 13.35 -9.14
C TRP A 13 18.87 12.28 -8.69
N THR A 14 17.58 12.46 -8.98
CA THR A 14 16.59 11.37 -8.91
C THR A 14 16.60 10.48 -10.15
N THR A 15 17.22 10.91 -11.26
CA THR A 15 17.29 10.15 -12.53
C THR A 15 18.65 9.47 -12.77
N GLY A 16 19.51 9.37 -11.74
CA GLY A 16 20.74 8.57 -11.82
C GLY A 16 22.01 9.30 -12.27
N ASP A 17 22.00 10.63 -12.40
CA ASP A 17 23.25 11.38 -12.58
C ASP A 17 24.05 11.37 -11.27
N SER A 18 25.29 10.88 -11.32
CA SER A 18 26.18 10.91 -10.15
C SER A 18 26.60 12.35 -9.82
N PRO A 19 26.57 12.77 -8.55
CA PRO A 19 27.08 14.08 -8.14
C PRO A 19 28.61 14.19 -8.38
N PRO A 20 29.18 15.39 -8.30
CA PRO A 20 30.59 15.63 -8.54
C PRO A 20 31.50 14.70 -7.70
N LYS A 21 32.53 14.10 -8.31
CA LYS A 21 33.43 13.11 -7.68
C LYS A 21 34.17 13.63 -6.44
N ASP A 22 34.25 14.94 -6.28
CA ASP A 22 34.86 15.67 -5.18
C ASP A 22 33.94 15.82 -3.95
N LEU A 23 32.65 15.48 -4.08
CA LEU A 23 31.69 15.51 -2.99
C LEU A 23 31.62 14.14 -2.28
N ALA A 24 32.62 13.83 -1.45
CA ALA A 24 32.66 12.59 -0.67
C ALA A 24 32.19 12.82 0.77
N PHE A 25 31.06 12.23 1.17
CA PHE A 25 30.68 12.12 2.59
C PHE A 25 31.54 11.05 3.26
N THR A 26 32.14 11.39 4.39
CA THR A 26 32.82 10.42 5.26
C THR A 26 31.79 9.62 6.07
N GLU A 27 32.20 8.48 6.63
CA GLU A 27 31.37 7.72 7.58
C GLU A 27 30.90 8.59 8.76
N LYS A 28 31.77 9.50 9.23
CA LYS A 28 31.46 10.46 10.29
C LYS A 28 30.42 11.50 9.89
N ASP A 29 30.43 11.96 8.64
CA ASP A 29 29.41 12.89 8.14
C ASP A 29 28.04 12.23 8.12
N LEU A 30 28.00 10.93 7.77
CA LEU A 30 26.78 10.13 7.80
C LEU A 30 26.28 9.91 9.23
N GLU A 31 27.16 9.50 10.15
CA GLU A 31 26.78 9.37 11.56
C GLU A 31 26.19 10.69 12.09
N SER A 32 26.82 11.82 11.74
CA SER A 32 26.36 13.15 12.13
C SER A 32 24.99 13.47 11.52
N LEU A 33 24.75 13.12 10.25
CA LEU A 33 23.47 13.31 9.59
C LEU A 33 22.38 12.44 10.24
N ILE A 34 22.65 11.15 10.50
CA ILE A 34 21.73 10.22 11.17
C ILE A 34 21.39 10.74 12.57
N LEU A 35 22.38 11.21 13.33
CA LEU A 35 22.16 11.78 14.66
C LEU A 35 21.31 13.06 14.59
N GLY A 36 21.60 13.96 13.65
CA GLY A 36 20.86 15.19 13.45
C GLY A 36 19.37 14.93 13.18
N VAL A 37 19.07 14.04 12.25
CA VAL A 37 17.70 13.70 11.84
C VAL A 37 16.99 12.73 12.80
N SER A 38 17.71 12.17 13.78
CA SER A 38 17.14 11.38 14.88
C SER A 38 16.66 12.23 16.06
N ASN A 39 16.76 13.56 15.97
CA ASN A 39 16.23 14.44 17.00
C ASN A 39 14.70 14.43 17.02
N THR A 40 14.13 14.40 18.23
CA THR A 40 12.69 14.39 18.51
C THR A 40 11.88 15.48 17.78
N TRP A 41 12.51 16.60 17.40
CA TRP A 41 11.84 17.60 16.57
C TRP A 41 11.34 16.98 15.26
N PHE A 42 12.17 16.20 14.55
CA PHE A 42 11.80 15.54 13.29
C PHE A 42 10.72 14.47 13.45
N ASP A 43 10.46 14.00 14.67
CA ASP A 43 9.40 13.02 14.92
C ASP A 43 8.03 13.70 15.07
N ARG A 44 7.95 14.98 15.47
CA ARG A 44 6.68 15.68 15.72
C ARG A 44 5.86 15.88 14.45
N VAL A 45 4.54 15.68 14.54
CA VAL A 45 3.63 15.84 13.39
C VAL A 45 3.56 17.29 12.85
N TRP A 46 3.63 18.29 13.74
CA TRP A 46 3.52 19.71 13.37
C TRP A 46 4.66 20.22 12.50
N THR A 47 5.83 19.57 12.56
CA THR A 47 6.96 19.94 11.72
C THR A 47 6.65 19.89 10.23
N LEU A 48 5.66 19.09 9.84
CA LEU A 48 5.18 19.00 8.46
C LEU A 48 4.67 20.36 7.97
N GLN A 49 3.92 21.09 8.78
CA GLN A 49 3.47 22.45 8.42
C GLN A 49 4.59 23.46 8.63
N GLU A 50 5.34 23.36 9.74
CA GLU A 50 6.45 24.27 10.07
C GLU A 50 7.48 24.34 8.93
N LEU A 51 7.79 23.21 8.29
CA LEU A 51 8.71 23.16 7.14
C LEU A 51 8.01 23.15 5.78
N GLY A 52 6.90 22.44 5.65
CA GLY A 52 6.21 22.24 4.37
C GLY A 52 5.57 23.50 3.82
N LEU A 53 5.13 24.40 4.70
CA LEU A 53 4.53 25.69 4.33
C LEU A 53 5.53 26.86 4.40
N ALA A 54 6.76 26.62 4.87
CA ALA A 54 7.78 27.65 4.94
C ALA A 54 8.31 28.04 3.56
N ASN A 55 8.66 29.32 3.39
CA ASN A 55 9.32 29.79 2.17
C ASN A 55 10.70 29.13 2.04
N PRO A 56 10.98 28.37 0.96
CA PRO A 56 12.24 27.65 0.78
C PRO A 56 13.46 28.57 0.77
N ASP A 57 13.33 29.81 0.30
CA ASP A 57 14.46 30.74 0.15
C ASP A 57 14.88 31.38 1.47
N THR A 58 14.00 31.35 2.47
CA THR A 58 14.24 31.99 3.78
C THR A 58 14.21 31.02 4.95
N ALA A 59 13.79 29.77 4.73
CA ALA A 59 13.74 28.76 5.77
C ALA A 59 15.15 28.42 6.27
N VAL A 60 15.34 28.45 7.59
CA VAL A 60 16.59 28.09 8.26
C VAL A 60 16.31 27.02 9.30
N ILE A 61 17.24 26.08 9.46
CA ILE A 61 17.27 25.18 10.61
C ILE A 61 18.35 25.68 11.57
N GLN A 62 18.01 25.71 12.86
CA GLN A 62 18.88 26.22 13.92
C GLN A 62 19.14 25.13 14.96
N TRP A 63 20.42 24.96 15.31
CA TRP A 63 20.87 24.01 16.33
C TRP A 63 21.79 24.74 17.33
N GLY A 64 21.23 25.11 18.47
CA GLY A 64 21.92 25.98 19.42
C GLY A 64 22.31 27.32 18.78
N ALA A 65 23.62 27.63 18.76
CA ALA A 65 24.16 28.84 18.13
C ALA A 65 24.43 28.71 16.63
N GLN A 66 24.33 27.50 16.06
CA GLN A 66 24.57 27.25 14.64
C GLN A 66 23.25 27.35 13.87
N SER A 67 23.30 27.87 12.65
CA SER A 67 22.16 27.86 11.74
C SER A 67 22.62 27.61 10.31
N VAL A 68 21.75 26.99 9.52
CA VAL A 68 21.98 26.75 8.10
C VAL A 68 20.68 26.93 7.33
N PRO A 69 20.71 27.49 6.10
CA PRO A 69 19.55 27.44 5.21
C PRO A 69 19.04 26.02 5.07
N PHE A 70 17.73 25.82 5.23
CA PHE A 70 17.13 24.49 5.22
C PHE A 70 17.38 23.78 3.88
N VAL A 71 17.40 24.52 2.77
CA VAL A 71 17.72 23.98 1.44
C VAL A 71 19.09 23.28 1.39
N HIS A 72 20.09 23.74 2.14
CA HIS A 72 21.39 23.07 2.17
C HIS A 72 21.33 21.73 2.89
N LEU A 73 20.57 21.65 4.00
CA LEU A 73 20.32 20.39 4.68
C LEU A 73 19.52 19.42 3.79
N GLN A 74 18.51 19.93 3.07
CA GLN A 74 17.75 19.14 2.09
C GLN A 74 18.66 18.58 0.99
N THR A 75 19.51 19.42 0.38
CA THR A 75 20.47 19.01 -0.64
C THR A 75 21.44 17.95 -0.11
N ALA A 76 22.00 18.13 1.09
CA ALA A 76 22.91 17.15 1.68
C ALA A 76 22.25 15.77 1.84
N ILE A 77 21.00 15.72 2.28
CA ILE A 77 20.21 14.49 2.42
C ILE A 77 19.95 13.83 1.06
N ILE A 78 19.52 14.60 0.06
CA ILE A 78 19.22 14.08 -1.27
C ILE A 78 20.48 13.48 -1.90
N VAL A 79 21.59 14.23 -1.85
CA VAL A 79 22.86 13.76 -2.38
C VAL A 79 23.34 12.52 -1.62
N TYR A 80 23.16 12.49 -0.30
CA TYR A 80 23.45 11.29 0.47
C TYR A 80 22.61 10.09 -0.03
N GLN A 81 21.31 10.27 -0.23
CA GLN A 81 20.45 9.20 -0.71
C GLN A 81 20.89 8.67 -2.08
N SER A 82 21.22 9.55 -3.03
CA SER A 82 21.60 9.17 -4.40
C SER A 82 23.00 8.52 -4.51
N CYS A 83 23.84 8.57 -3.48
CA CYS A 83 25.23 8.08 -3.54
C CYS A 83 25.56 6.95 -2.57
N PHE A 84 24.87 6.85 -1.45
CA PHE A 84 25.36 6.07 -0.31
C PHE A 84 24.44 4.91 0.08
N VAL A 85 23.17 4.93 -0.31
CA VAL A 85 22.23 3.84 0.02
C VAL A 85 22.63 2.53 -0.67
N ASP A 86 23.32 2.60 -1.81
CA ASP A 86 23.73 1.45 -2.63
C ASP A 86 25.25 1.17 -2.58
N ASN A 87 25.99 1.79 -1.64
CA ASN A 87 27.43 1.55 -1.50
C ASN A 87 27.72 0.52 -0.39
N ASP A 88 28.25 -0.63 -0.79
CA ASP A 88 28.61 -1.73 0.12
C ASP A 88 29.76 -1.41 1.07
N SER A 89 30.48 -0.30 0.87
CA SER A 89 31.64 0.09 1.69
C SER A 89 31.28 0.46 3.14
N TYR A 90 30.01 0.69 3.46
CA TYR A 90 29.56 1.09 4.81
C TYR A 90 29.09 -0.09 5.66
N SER A 91 29.07 0.09 6.98
CA SER A 91 28.60 -0.95 7.89
C SER A 91 27.09 -1.20 7.74
N ALA A 92 26.66 -2.46 7.90
CA ALA A 92 25.25 -2.83 7.87
C ALA A 92 24.42 -2.09 8.94
N ILE A 93 25.05 -1.75 10.08
CA ILE A 93 24.43 -1.01 11.17
C ILE A 93 24.09 0.42 10.73
N LEU A 94 25.01 1.12 10.06
CA LEU A 94 24.76 2.47 9.57
C LEU A 94 23.65 2.50 8.51
N ARG A 95 23.67 1.56 7.55
CA ARG A 95 22.59 1.42 6.57
C ARG A 95 21.24 1.19 7.24
N ARG A 96 21.19 0.34 8.28
CA ARG A 96 19.96 0.09 9.06
C ARG A 96 19.47 1.35 9.77
N ASN A 97 20.37 2.08 10.43
CA ASN A 97 20.04 3.30 11.16
C ASN A 97 19.53 4.40 10.21
N TRP A 98 20.16 4.58 9.05
CA TRP A 98 19.66 5.47 8.01
C TRP A 98 18.27 5.04 7.52
N SER A 99 18.09 3.76 7.17
CA SER A 99 16.81 3.25 6.66
C SER A 99 15.65 3.47 7.66
N ALA A 100 15.93 3.36 8.96
CA ALA A 100 14.94 3.62 10.01
C ALA A 100 14.53 5.10 10.12
N ARG A 101 15.38 6.05 9.68
CA ARG A 101 15.15 7.50 9.82
C ARG A 101 14.88 8.21 8.50
N ARG A 102 15.24 7.63 7.36
CA ARG A 102 15.06 8.23 6.03
C ARG A 102 13.62 8.61 5.74
N GLY A 103 12.66 7.81 6.20
CA GLY A 103 11.22 8.07 6.01
C GLY A 103 10.78 9.40 6.62
N ASN A 104 11.31 9.74 7.80
CA ASN A 104 11.04 11.03 8.45
C ASN A 104 11.55 12.20 7.62
N ILE A 105 12.68 12.04 6.94
CA ILE A 105 13.32 13.13 6.20
C ILE A 105 12.68 13.31 4.82
N LEU A 106 12.43 12.19 4.12
CA LEU A 106 11.84 12.17 2.79
C LEU A 106 10.51 12.91 2.76
N ILE A 107 9.67 12.77 3.79
CA ILE A 107 8.42 13.55 3.87
C ILE A 107 8.66 15.06 3.97
N PHE A 108 9.74 15.56 4.58
CA PHE A 108 10.01 17.01 4.56
C PHE A 108 10.49 17.50 3.20
N LEU A 109 11.21 16.64 2.46
CA LEU A 109 11.57 16.93 1.08
C LEU A 109 10.32 16.95 0.21
N MET A 110 9.48 15.93 0.38
CA MET A 110 8.19 15.81 -0.28
C MET A 110 7.24 16.91 0.16
N ALA A 111 7.33 17.50 1.37
CA ALA A 111 6.41 18.50 1.98
C ALA A 111 6.11 19.63 0.98
N LYS A 112 7.15 20.03 0.26
CA LYS A 112 7.12 21.07 -0.79
C LYS A 112 6.57 20.59 -2.13
N PHE A 113 6.61 19.28 -2.39
CA PHE A 113 6.02 18.57 -3.54
C PHE A 113 4.60 18.03 -3.30
N TYR A 114 4.07 17.98 -2.04
CA TYR A 114 2.71 17.44 -1.74
C TYR A 114 1.57 18.23 -2.38
N LEU A 115 1.85 19.26 -3.20
CA LEU A 115 0.91 19.73 -4.21
C LEU A 115 0.42 18.61 -5.17
N ALA A 116 1.00 17.41 -5.13
CA ALA A 116 0.65 16.26 -5.99
C ALA A 116 0.25 14.94 -5.28
N LEU A 117 0.30 14.82 -3.94
CA LEU A 117 -0.13 13.58 -3.25
C LEU A 117 -1.57 13.69 -2.75
N ASP A 118 -2.33 12.62 -2.93
CA ASP A 118 -3.68 12.48 -2.40
C ASP A 118 -3.67 12.32 -0.87
N PHE A 119 -4.81 12.64 -0.25
CA PHE A 119 -4.97 12.58 1.20
C PHE A 119 -4.63 11.20 1.80
N GLY A 120 -5.01 10.10 1.14
CA GLY A 120 -4.74 8.74 1.63
C GLY A 120 -3.24 8.47 1.75
N SER A 121 -2.50 8.76 0.69
CA SER A 121 -1.03 8.63 0.65
C SER A 121 -0.33 9.49 1.72
N ALA A 122 -0.82 10.71 1.94
CA ALA A 122 -0.26 11.58 2.97
C ALA A 122 -0.50 11.02 4.38
N MET A 123 -1.71 10.54 4.68
CA MET A 123 -2.04 9.99 5.99
C MET A 123 -1.26 8.73 6.34
N GLU A 124 -0.92 7.89 5.36
CA GLU A 124 -0.02 6.74 5.56
C GLU A 124 1.38 7.15 6.03
N THR A 125 1.82 8.34 5.66
CA THR A 125 3.12 8.85 6.09
C THR A 125 3.00 9.60 7.43
N ILE A 126 1.96 10.43 7.57
CA ILE A 126 1.71 11.25 8.77
C ILE A 126 1.57 10.39 10.02
N ARG A 127 0.94 9.21 9.94
CA ARG A 127 0.64 8.35 11.10
C ARG A 127 1.85 7.85 11.89
N TYR A 128 3.05 7.86 11.31
CA TYR A 128 4.26 7.43 12.02
C TYR A 128 4.91 8.53 12.86
N ARG A 129 4.46 9.79 12.71
CA ARG A 129 4.92 10.93 13.52
C ARG A 129 4.41 10.85 14.95
N ASP A 130 4.97 11.64 15.84
CA ASP A 130 4.48 11.75 17.21
C ASP A 130 3.59 12.98 17.36
N CYS A 131 2.46 12.79 18.05
CA CYS A 131 1.52 13.83 18.42
C CYS A 131 0.91 13.48 19.78
N HIS A 132 0.69 14.48 20.62
CA HIS A 132 0.05 14.27 21.92
C HIS A 132 -1.47 14.12 21.75
N ASP A 133 -2.09 15.02 20.98
CA ASP A 133 -3.50 14.96 20.65
C ASP A 133 -3.70 14.19 19.33
N PRO A 134 -4.52 13.13 19.29
CA PRO A 134 -4.79 12.41 18.05
C PRO A 134 -5.34 13.31 16.93
N ARG A 135 -6.09 14.37 17.26
CA ARG A 135 -6.66 15.30 16.27
C ARG A 135 -5.58 16.00 15.43
N ASP A 136 -4.38 16.17 15.98
CA ASP A 136 -3.25 16.81 15.29
C ASP A 136 -2.82 16.04 14.04
N ARG A 137 -3.15 14.75 13.89
CA ARG A 137 -2.94 13.99 12.65
C ARG A 137 -3.63 14.64 11.45
N ILE A 138 -4.86 15.11 11.66
CA ILE A 138 -5.65 15.78 10.64
C ILE A 138 -5.24 17.24 10.53
N TYR A 139 -5.08 17.92 11.67
CA TYR A 139 -4.77 19.36 11.65
C TYR A 139 -3.40 19.67 11.06
N ALA A 140 -2.41 18.81 11.27
CA ALA A 140 -1.10 18.95 10.62
C ALA A 140 -1.15 18.62 9.11
N ALA A 141 -2.15 17.88 8.63
CA ALA A 141 -2.33 17.59 7.20
C ALA A 141 -2.94 18.76 6.42
N LEU A 142 -3.55 19.74 7.12
CA LEU A 142 -4.18 20.91 6.51
C LEU A 142 -3.17 21.67 5.64
N ARG A 143 -3.61 22.08 4.45
CA ARG A 143 -2.81 22.80 3.43
C ARG A 143 -1.57 22.06 2.89
N ILE A 144 -1.29 20.85 3.38
CA ILE A 144 -0.23 19.98 2.84
C ILE A 144 -0.82 19.04 1.80
N CYS A 145 -2.00 18.46 2.07
CA CYS A 145 -2.65 17.48 1.18
C CYS A 145 -3.62 18.17 0.19
N ARG A 146 -3.92 17.49 -0.92
CA ARG A 146 -5.02 17.85 -1.83
C ARG A 146 -6.13 16.78 -1.86
N PRO A 147 -7.42 17.18 -1.92
CA PRO A 147 -7.91 18.55 -1.78
C PRO A 147 -7.67 19.10 -0.35
N ASN A 148 -7.72 20.42 -0.19
CA ASN A 148 -7.59 21.01 1.15
C ASN A 148 -8.78 20.54 1.99
N LEU A 149 -8.50 20.02 3.19
CA LEU A 149 -9.55 19.69 4.13
C LEU A 149 -10.05 21.02 4.69
N ASP A 150 -11.26 21.44 4.32
CA ASP A 150 -11.89 22.66 4.85
C ASP A 150 -12.37 22.44 6.30
N VAL A 151 -11.42 22.08 7.16
CA VAL A 151 -11.61 21.74 8.57
C VAL A 151 -10.94 22.83 9.41
N VAL A 152 -11.68 23.34 10.40
CA VAL A 152 -11.16 24.30 11.38
C VAL A 152 -10.73 23.53 12.64
N PRO A 153 -9.48 23.72 13.14
CA PRO A 153 -9.05 23.08 14.38
C PRO A 153 -9.98 23.37 15.56
N ASN A 154 -10.41 22.30 16.25
CA ASN A 154 -11.35 22.37 17.37
C ASN A 154 -10.90 21.40 18.47
N TYR A 155 -10.42 21.96 19.58
CA TYR A 155 -9.91 21.18 20.72
C TYR A 155 -10.91 21.04 21.87
N ARG A 156 -12.18 21.43 21.68
CA ARG A 156 -13.21 21.31 22.73
C ARG A 156 -13.32 19.85 23.21
N PRO A 157 -13.46 19.58 24.52
CA PRO A 157 -13.53 18.20 25.04
C PRO A 157 -14.68 17.35 24.48
N SER A 158 -15.78 17.99 24.07
CA SER A 158 -16.92 17.32 23.46
C SER A 158 -16.70 16.89 22.00
N PHE A 159 -15.64 17.38 21.35
CA PHE A 159 -15.31 17.06 19.96
C PHE A 159 -14.13 16.08 19.93
N THR A 160 -14.45 14.80 19.84
CA THR A 160 -13.48 13.72 19.92
C THR A 160 -12.69 13.56 18.62
N ALA A 161 -11.53 12.90 18.70
CA ALA A 161 -10.77 12.53 17.51
C ALA A 161 -11.57 11.59 16.59
N ALA A 162 -12.38 10.69 17.16
CA ALA A 162 -13.22 9.78 16.38
C ALA A 162 -14.24 10.54 15.53
N ALA A 163 -14.93 11.54 16.11
CA ALA A 163 -15.88 12.38 15.38
C ALA A 163 -15.20 13.18 14.27
N LEU A 164 -14.03 13.77 14.54
CA LEU A 164 -13.24 14.45 13.52
C LEU A 164 -12.82 13.50 12.39
N TYR A 165 -12.40 12.28 12.74
CA TYR A 165 -11.92 11.33 11.75
C TYR A 165 -13.03 10.84 10.83
N GLU A 166 -14.20 10.58 11.41
CA GLU A 166 -15.41 10.22 10.68
C GLU A 166 -15.82 11.34 9.70
N GLU A 167 -15.89 12.59 10.18
CA GLU A 167 -16.23 13.77 9.38
C GLU A 167 -15.28 13.95 8.17
N VAL A 168 -13.99 13.74 8.37
CA VAL A 168 -13.00 13.83 7.29
C VAL A 168 -13.11 12.63 6.34
N CYS A 169 -13.27 11.42 6.88
CA CYS A 169 -13.32 10.20 6.09
C CYS A 169 -14.46 10.23 5.07
N ILE A 170 -15.70 10.57 5.48
CA ILE A 170 -16.84 10.62 4.57
C ILE A 170 -16.63 11.63 3.44
N ARG A 171 -16.10 12.83 3.74
CA ARG A 171 -15.83 13.85 2.71
C ARG A 171 -14.81 13.35 1.69
N GLN A 172 -13.73 12.74 2.16
CA GLN A 172 -12.67 12.24 1.29
C GLN A 172 -13.12 11.03 0.45
N LEU A 173 -13.96 10.15 1.02
CA LEU A 173 -14.60 9.07 0.26
C LEU A 173 -15.50 9.62 -0.85
N GLN A 174 -16.27 10.67 -0.57
CA GLN A 174 -17.12 11.36 -1.56
C GLN A 174 -16.31 12.07 -2.66
N ASP A 175 -15.11 12.55 -2.32
CA ASP A 175 -14.15 13.10 -3.29
C ASP A 175 -13.43 12.02 -4.13
N GLY A 176 -13.64 10.73 -3.81
CA GLY A 176 -13.07 9.59 -4.53
C GLY A 176 -11.73 9.09 -3.99
N VAL A 177 -11.36 9.44 -2.75
CA VAL A 177 -10.16 8.90 -2.09
C VAL A 177 -10.46 7.51 -1.53
N ASP A 178 -9.64 6.51 -1.89
CA ASP A 178 -9.74 5.14 -1.37
C ASP A 178 -9.24 5.06 0.09
N LEU A 179 -10.14 5.22 1.05
CA LEU A 179 -9.85 5.12 2.48
C LEU A 179 -10.32 3.80 3.12
N ILE A 180 -11.31 3.11 2.53
CA ILE A 180 -11.85 1.85 3.08
C ILE A 180 -10.76 0.78 3.14
N GLY A 181 -9.87 0.74 2.14
CA GLY A 181 -8.72 -0.16 2.12
C GLY A 181 -7.75 -0.01 3.30
N SER A 182 -7.80 1.12 4.00
CA SER A 182 -6.95 1.45 5.15
C SER A 182 -7.62 1.20 6.50
N CYS A 183 -8.85 0.72 6.50
CA CYS A 183 -9.57 0.39 7.72
C CYS A 183 -9.11 -0.96 8.26
N GLU A 184 -9.04 -1.08 9.58
CA GLU A 184 -8.63 -2.31 10.28
C GLU A 184 -9.48 -2.42 11.55
N TRP A 185 -10.02 -3.60 11.83
CA TRP A 185 -10.77 -3.85 13.07
C TRP A 185 -10.18 -5.03 13.85
N PRO A 186 -10.09 -4.95 15.20
CA PRO A 186 -10.40 -3.78 16.04
C PRO A 186 -9.50 -2.56 15.76
N ASN A 187 -10.11 -1.38 15.61
CA ASN A 187 -9.37 -0.16 15.25
C ASN A 187 -8.66 0.50 16.44
N GLY A 188 -8.95 0.09 17.68
CA GLY A 188 -8.30 0.58 18.89
C GLY A 188 -8.68 2.01 19.32
N MET A 189 -9.71 2.61 18.74
CA MET A 189 -10.21 3.95 19.11
C MET A 189 -11.69 3.90 19.48
N ASN A 190 -12.01 4.30 20.71
CA ASN A 190 -13.40 4.30 21.20
C ASN A 190 -14.27 5.25 20.37
N GLY A 191 -15.45 4.75 19.96
CA GLY A 191 -16.42 5.51 19.18
C GLY A 191 -16.03 5.73 17.71
N LEU A 192 -14.94 5.13 17.22
CA LEU A 192 -14.56 5.18 15.82
C LEU A 192 -15.27 4.06 15.04
N PRO A 193 -16.07 4.37 14.00
CA PRO A 193 -16.71 3.36 13.16
C PRO A 193 -15.70 2.47 12.44
N SER A 194 -16.07 1.24 12.07
CA SER A 194 -15.08 0.33 11.46
C SER A 194 -14.64 0.73 10.05
N TRP A 195 -15.46 1.50 9.34
CA TRP A 195 -15.16 2.05 8.01
C TRP A 195 -14.32 3.33 8.05
N VAL A 196 -13.91 3.79 9.24
CA VAL A 196 -13.04 4.96 9.40
C VAL A 196 -11.63 4.50 9.79
N PRO A 197 -10.58 4.87 9.04
CA PRO A 197 -9.21 4.53 9.42
C PRO A 197 -8.81 5.18 10.74
N ASN A 198 -8.17 4.41 11.62
CA ASN A 198 -7.50 5.00 12.78
C ASN A 198 -6.15 5.58 12.36
N TRP A 199 -6.12 6.87 12.02
CA TRP A 199 -4.89 7.59 11.67
C TRP A 199 -3.95 7.84 12.86
N HIS A 200 -4.39 7.58 14.09
CA HIS A 200 -3.52 7.69 15.27
C HIS A 200 -2.71 6.43 15.52
N ALA A 201 -3.26 5.25 15.21
CA ALA A 201 -2.56 3.99 15.36
C ALA A 201 -1.34 3.90 14.42
N LYS A 202 -0.30 3.17 14.84
CA LYS A 202 0.80 2.75 13.97
C LYS A 202 0.45 1.35 13.42
N ARG A 203 0.80 1.05 12.16
CA ARG A 203 0.48 -0.23 11.50
C ARG A 203 1.57 -1.21 11.88
N VAL A 204 1.19 -2.45 12.14
CA VAL A 204 2.14 -3.53 12.48
C VAL A 204 2.68 -4.19 11.21
N GLY A 205 1.90 -4.21 10.12
CA GLY A 205 2.29 -4.78 8.82
C GLY A 205 2.57 -3.73 7.74
N HIS A 206 3.21 -4.15 6.65
CA HIS A 206 3.31 -3.35 5.44
C HIS A 206 1.90 -3.07 4.88
N ALA A 207 1.60 -1.80 4.60
CA ALA A 207 0.43 -1.46 3.82
C ALA A 207 0.60 -2.07 2.42
N ASN A 208 -0.38 -2.83 1.95
CA ASN A 208 -0.43 -3.20 0.54
C ASN A 208 -0.67 -1.89 -0.25
N LEU A 209 0.06 -1.70 -1.34
CA LEU A 209 -0.07 -0.74 -2.44
C LEU A 209 -0.26 -1.51 -3.77
N MET A 210 -1.23 -2.42 -3.87
CA MET A 210 -1.66 -2.94 -5.19
C MET A 210 -2.72 -2.01 -5.78
N GLY A 211 -2.52 -1.62 -7.05
CA GLY A 211 -3.32 -0.62 -7.75
C GLY A 211 -4.13 -1.22 -8.85
N HIS A 212 -5.21 -1.78 -8.36
CA HIS A 212 -6.29 -2.30 -9.12
C HIS A 212 -7.14 -1.15 -9.72
N SER A 213 -7.50 -1.25 -11.00
CA SER A 213 -8.41 -0.33 -11.70
C SER A 213 -9.72 0.01 -10.97
N SER A 214 -10.24 -0.87 -10.12
CA SER A 214 -11.43 -0.58 -9.31
C SER A 214 -11.22 0.56 -8.33
N GLY A 215 -9.99 0.86 -7.91
CA GLY A 215 -9.69 2.06 -7.14
C GLY A 215 -9.97 3.37 -7.87
N LEU A 216 -10.05 3.35 -9.20
CA LEU A 216 -10.36 4.51 -10.02
C LEU A 216 -11.86 4.64 -10.35
N LEU A 217 -12.65 3.58 -10.11
CA LEU A 217 -14.10 3.65 -10.18
C LEU A 217 -14.66 4.54 -9.06
N ARG A 218 -15.92 4.95 -9.17
CA ARG A 218 -16.60 5.71 -8.12
C ARG A 218 -17.66 4.88 -7.42
N ASN A 219 -17.66 4.95 -6.09
CA ASN A 219 -18.79 4.53 -5.28
C ASN A 219 -19.80 5.69 -5.10
N ARG A 220 -20.97 5.38 -4.56
CA ARG A 220 -21.94 6.36 -4.06
C ARG A 220 -22.00 6.28 -2.53
N TYR A 221 -21.04 6.94 -1.89
CA TYR A 221 -20.96 6.99 -0.42
C TYR A 221 -21.99 7.97 0.16
N ARG A 222 -22.83 7.49 1.08
CA ARG A 222 -23.82 8.31 1.80
C ARG A 222 -23.74 8.02 3.30
N GLN A 223 -24.06 9.03 4.09
CA GLN A 223 -24.16 8.91 5.53
C GLN A 223 -25.49 9.53 5.97
N ASP A 224 -26.42 8.68 6.38
CA ASP A 224 -27.74 9.12 6.84
C ASP A 224 -27.75 9.37 8.36
N CYS A 225 -26.89 8.68 9.10
CA CYS A 225 -26.68 8.88 10.54
C CYS A 225 -25.21 8.69 10.95
N PRO A 226 -24.76 9.32 12.05
CA PRO A 226 -23.41 9.12 12.58
C PRO A 226 -23.11 7.65 12.85
N GLY A 227 -21.92 7.22 12.50
CA GLY A 227 -21.44 5.86 12.62
C GLY A 227 -21.71 4.95 11.42
N GLU A 228 -22.63 5.32 10.53
CA GLU A 228 -23.02 4.47 9.40
C GLU A 228 -22.57 5.04 8.06
N LEU A 229 -22.07 4.18 7.18
CA LEU A 229 -21.72 4.51 5.80
C LEU A 229 -22.45 3.58 4.84
N ILE A 230 -23.30 4.15 3.99
CA ILE A 230 -23.99 3.43 2.93
C ILE A 230 -23.12 3.48 1.67
N CYS A 231 -22.89 2.32 1.06
CA CYS A 231 -22.12 2.19 -0.18
C CYS A 231 -22.58 0.97 -0.99
N TRP A 232 -22.07 0.86 -2.21
CA TRP A 232 -22.32 -0.27 -3.09
C TRP A 232 -21.12 -1.23 -3.09
N GLY A 233 -21.40 -2.53 -3.01
CA GLY A 233 -20.38 -3.56 -3.07
C GLY A 233 -20.91 -4.83 -3.71
N ARG A 234 -20.00 -5.72 -4.13
CA ARG A 234 -20.33 -7.06 -4.59
C ARG A 234 -19.59 -8.07 -3.73
N LYS A 235 -20.34 -8.92 -3.02
CA LYS A 235 -19.78 -10.14 -2.43
C LYS A 235 -19.33 -11.08 -3.54
N PHE A 236 -18.10 -11.60 -3.44
CA PHE A 236 -17.58 -12.57 -4.40
C PHE A 236 -17.09 -13.87 -3.76
N ALA A 237 -16.86 -13.90 -2.44
CA ALA A 237 -16.45 -15.11 -1.73
C ALA A 237 -16.76 -15.04 -0.24
N ASP A 238 -16.76 -16.21 0.40
CA ASP A 238 -16.73 -16.38 1.86
C ASP A 238 -15.36 -16.92 2.28
N ILE A 239 -14.86 -16.48 3.43
CA ILE A 239 -13.66 -17.05 4.05
C ILE A 239 -14.07 -18.38 4.70
N THR A 240 -13.51 -19.48 4.21
CA THR A 240 -13.87 -20.84 4.67
C THR A 240 -12.94 -21.37 5.75
N ASP A 241 -11.67 -20.99 5.71
CA ASP A 241 -10.65 -21.43 6.64
C ASP A 241 -9.52 -20.39 6.74
N VAL A 242 -8.84 -20.33 7.88
CA VAL A 242 -7.82 -19.33 8.20
C VAL A 242 -6.63 -19.96 8.89
N ILE A 243 -5.42 -19.54 8.51
CA ILE A 243 -4.18 -19.94 9.17
C ILE A 243 -3.28 -18.73 9.43
N ASP A 244 -2.92 -18.52 10.69
CA ASP A 244 -1.82 -17.63 11.08
C ASP A 244 -0.51 -18.45 11.13
N LEU A 245 0.52 -17.92 10.47
CA LEU A 245 1.85 -18.54 10.42
C LEU A 245 2.74 -18.11 11.58
N GLY A 246 2.34 -17.10 12.37
CA GLY A 246 3.11 -16.58 13.50
C GLY A 246 4.42 -15.89 13.10
N LEU A 247 4.50 -15.41 11.86
CA LEU A 247 5.69 -14.73 11.34
C LEU A 247 5.80 -13.31 11.90
N SER A 248 7.03 -12.91 12.18
CA SER A 248 7.38 -11.56 12.63
C SER A 248 8.66 -11.07 11.95
N LEU A 249 8.97 -9.80 12.11
CA LEU A 249 10.25 -9.22 11.65
C LEU A 249 11.48 -9.88 12.30
N ALA A 250 11.31 -10.52 13.47
CA ALA A 250 12.38 -11.21 14.18
C ALA A 250 12.55 -12.68 13.77
N SER A 251 11.65 -13.23 12.94
CA SER A 251 11.70 -14.63 12.51
C SER A 251 13.00 -14.93 11.76
N SER A 252 13.60 -16.08 12.04
CA SER A 252 14.78 -16.57 11.33
C SER A 252 14.41 -17.09 9.93
N GLU A 253 15.41 -17.41 9.11
CA GLU A 253 15.19 -18.08 7.82
C GLU A 253 14.58 -19.49 8.02
N LYS A 254 14.96 -20.19 9.09
CA LYS A 254 14.38 -21.49 9.47
C LYS A 254 12.89 -21.35 9.77
N ASP A 255 12.50 -20.32 10.53
CA ASP A 255 11.10 -20.06 10.87
C ASP A 255 10.25 -19.80 9.61
N VAL A 256 10.81 -19.07 8.63
CA VAL A 256 10.15 -18.84 7.34
C VAL A 256 9.92 -20.14 6.59
N CYS A 257 10.93 -21.01 6.48
CA CYS A 257 10.77 -22.31 5.82
C CYS A 257 9.68 -23.17 6.48
N VAL A 258 9.68 -23.25 7.82
CA VAL A 258 8.68 -24.01 8.59
C VAL A 258 7.27 -23.44 8.38
N ALA A 259 7.13 -22.12 8.43
CA ALA A 259 5.87 -21.43 8.18
C ALA A 259 5.32 -21.72 6.77
N VAL A 260 6.16 -21.67 5.75
CA VAL A 260 5.75 -21.93 4.36
C VAL A 260 5.42 -23.41 4.13
N GLN A 261 6.17 -24.35 4.73
CA GLN A 261 5.80 -25.77 4.72
C GLN A 261 4.43 -26.00 5.37
N LYS A 262 4.17 -25.36 6.51
CA LYS A 262 2.87 -25.42 7.21
C LYS A 262 1.75 -24.89 6.30
N LEU A 263 1.97 -23.77 5.62
CA LEU A 263 1.02 -23.20 4.66
C LEU A 263 0.73 -24.17 3.51
N LEU A 264 1.77 -24.71 2.86
CA LEU A 264 1.61 -25.64 1.73
C LEU A 264 0.88 -26.91 2.14
N ARG A 265 1.21 -27.51 3.29
CA ARG A 265 0.46 -28.65 3.83
C ARG A 265 -1.00 -28.31 4.12
N TRP A 266 -1.26 -27.12 4.66
CA TRP A 266 -2.62 -26.67 4.95
C TRP A 266 -3.44 -26.51 3.66
N ILE A 267 -2.86 -25.96 2.59
CA ILE A 267 -3.51 -25.85 1.27
C ILE A 267 -3.74 -27.22 0.64
N ALA A 268 -2.75 -28.10 0.70
CA ALA A 268 -2.79 -29.44 0.11
C ALA A 268 -3.89 -30.36 0.68
N LYS A 269 -4.51 -29.99 1.80
CA LYS A 269 -5.66 -30.72 2.36
C LYS A 269 -6.89 -30.66 1.45
N ASP A 270 -7.08 -29.54 0.76
CA ASP A 270 -8.29 -29.26 -0.02
C ASP A 270 -7.99 -29.03 -1.51
N PHE A 271 -6.74 -28.68 -1.87
CA PHE A 271 -6.37 -28.32 -3.23
C PHE A 271 -5.12 -29.06 -3.71
N VAL A 272 -5.07 -29.38 -5.01
CA VAL A 272 -3.87 -29.87 -5.66
C VAL A 272 -2.88 -28.72 -5.83
N LEU A 273 -1.63 -28.89 -5.37
CA LEU A 273 -0.57 -27.89 -5.50
C LEU A 273 0.05 -27.88 -6.91
N ASP A 274 -0.77 -27.57 -7.92
CA ASP A 274 -0.32 -27.37 -9.30
C ASP A 274 0.35 -25.99 -9.50
N LEU A 275 0.73 -25.67 -10.74
CA LEU A 275 1.37 -24.38 -11.04
C LEU A 275 0.45 -23.18 -10.73
N ASN A 276 -0.85 -23.30 -10.93
CA ASN A 276 -1.80 -22.22 -10.68
C ASN A 276 -1.90 -21.97 -9.17
N ALA A 277 -2.13 -23.02 -8.38
CA ALA A 277 -2.18 -22.93 -6.93
C ALA A 277 -0.88 -22.37 -6.34
N LEU A 278 0.28 -22.83 -6.81
CA LEU A 278 1.58 -22.29 -6.37
C LEU A 278 1.77 -20.82 -6.75
N THR A 279 1.21 -20.38 -7.88
CA THR A 279 1.23 -18.98 -8.28
C THR A 279 0.35 -18.12 -7.38
N GLU A 280 -0.85 -18.59 -7.03
CA GLU A 280 -1.71 -17.91 -6.05
C GLU A 280 -1.02 -17.80 -4.67
N VAL A 281 -0.38 -18.88 -4.23
CA VAL A 281 0.40 -18.90 -2.97
C VAL A 281 1.56 -17.92 -3.02
N ALA A 282 2.27 -17.83 -4.15
CA ALA A 282 3.32 -16.84 -4.33
C ALA A 282 2.75 -15.42 -4.21
N PHE A 283 1.65 -15.09 -4.88
CA PHE A 283 1.05 -13.76 -4.72
C PHE A 283 0.59 -13.47 -3.29
N ALA A 284 0.07 -14.46 -2.57
CA ALA A 284 -0.33 -14.31 -1.16
C ALA A 284 0.88 -14.10 -0.22
N LEU A 285 2.02 -14.74 -0.47
CA LEU A 285 3.25 -14.63 0.33
C LEU A 285 4.08 -13.37 0.00
N PHE A 286 3.96 -12.90 -1.25
CA PHE A 286 4.73 -11.76 -1.77
C PHE A 286 3.80 -10.67 -2.31
N PRO A 287 2.89 -10.10 -1.49
CA PRO A 287 2.08 -8.96 -1.92
C PRO A 287 3.02 -7.81 -2.34
N GLU A 288 2.95 -7.41 -3.61
CA GLU A 288 3.86 -6.45 -4.29
C GLU A 288 5.34 -6.78 -4.16
N GLY A 289 5.65 -8.02 -3.82
CA GLY A 289 7.00 -8.54 -3.76
C GLY A 289 7.41 -9.24 -5.03
N ILE A 290 6.53 -9.34 -6.04
CA ILE A 290 6.81 -10.07 -7.29
C ILE A 290 7.28 -9.11 -8.37
N LEU A 291 8.48 -9.37 -8.93
CA LEU A 291 9.12 -8.52 -9.93
C LEU A 291 8.26 -8.33 -11.17
N GLU A 292 7.62 -9.40 -11.65
CA GLU A 292 6.83 -9.44 -12.88
C GLU A 292 5.52 -8.63 -12.80
N THR A 293 5.17 -8.14 -11.61
CA THR A 293 4.07 -7.16 -11.39
C THR A 293 4.52 -5.72 -11.53
N THR A 294 5.74 -5.47 -12.02
CA THR A 294 6.30 -4.12 -12.22
C THR A 294 6.77 -3.91 -13.66
N TRP A 295 6.85 -2.64 -14.06
CA TRP A 295 7.38 -2.22 -15.34
C TRP A 295 8.22 -0.93 -15.23
N PRO A 296 9.41 -0.87 -15.85
CA PRO A 296 10.08 -1.97 -16.56
C PRO A 296 10.58 -3.07 -15.61
N LEU A 297 10.83 -4.27 -16.13
CA LEU A 297 11.21 -5.46 -15.34
C LEU A 297 12.60 -5.35 -14.67
N ASP A 298 13.34 -4.28 -14.93
CA ASP A 298 14.75 -4.07 -14.56
C ASP A 298 14.96 -3.00 -13.48
N VAL A 299 13.89 -2.46 -12.87
CA VAL A 299 14.04 -1.46 -11.81
C VAL A 299 14.48 -2.11 -10.50
N ASP A 300 15.80 -2.18 -10.36
CA ASP A 300 16.69 -2.43 -9.22
C ASP A 300 16.18 -3.31 -8.03
N PRO A 301 16.90 -4.41 -7.70
CA PRO A 301 16.70 -5.23 -6.49
C PRO A 301 16.81 -4.50 -5.13
N ALA A 302 17.22 -3.24 -5.06
CA ALA A 302 17.19 -2.43 -3.82
C ALA A 302 15.78 -2.34 -3.19
N ASN A 303 14.70 -2.53 -3.97
CA ASN A 303 13.31 -2.50 -3.49
C ASN A 303 12.81 -3.82 -2.88
N GLY A 304 13.62 -4.88 -2.84
CA GLY A 304 13.20 -6.16 -2.27
C GLY A 304 12.09 -6.84 -3.07
N LEU A 305 12.22 -6.85 -4.40
CA LEU A 305 11.36 -7.63 -5.31
C LEU A 305 11.99 -9.00 -5.58
N VAL A 306 11.15 -10.01 -5.71
CA VAL A 306 11.49 -11.42 -5.91
C VAL A 306 10.95 -11.83 -7.30
N PRO A 307 11.80 -12.35 -8.20
CA PRO A 307 11.32 -12.95 -9.43
C PRO A 307 10.35 -14.10 -9.15
N ILE A 308 9.23 -14.19 -9.87
CA ILE A 308 8.23 -15.24 -9.68
C ILE A 308 8.83 -16.63 -9.83
N ALA A 309 9.82 -16.78 -10.72
CA ALA A 309 10.54 -18.03 -10.90
C ALA A 309 11.34 -18.45 -9.65
N GLU A 310 11.89 -17.49 -8.89
CA GLU A 310 12.58 -17.76 -7.63
C GLU A 310 11.57 -18.13 -6.53
N ALA A 311 10.47 -17.39 -6.42
CA ALA A 311 9.38 -17.70 -5.50
C ALA A 311 8.82 -19.11 -5.74
N LEU A 312 8.50 -19.46 -6.98
CA LEU A 312 8.00 -20.79 -7.35
C LEU A 312 9.02 -21.90 -7.10
N ARG A 313 10.32 -21.65 -7.35
CA ARG A 313 11.38 -22.62 -7.05
C ARG A 313 11.45 -22.92 -5.55
N PHE A 314 11.35 -21.89 -4.72
CA PHE A 314 11.31 -22.02 -3.27
C PHE A 314 10.06 -22.76 -2.78
N LEU A 315 8.87 -22.45 -3.32
CA LEU A 315 7.66 -23.17 -2.95
C LEU A 315 7.72 -24.66 -3.31
N ARG A 316 8.25 -24.97 -4.51
CA ARG A 316 8.45 -26.36 -4.96
C ARG A 316 9.42 -27.13 -4.07
N SER A 317 10.49 -26.49 -3.58
CA SER A 317 11.44 -27.16 -2.68
C SER A 317 10.84 -27.49 -1.30
N LEU A 318 9.69 -26.90 -0.96
CA LEU A 318 8.99 -27.11 0.32
C LEU A 318 7.67 -27.89 0.17
N GLN A 319 7.36 -28.41 -1.02
CA GLN A 319 6.14 -29.19 -1.21
C GLN A 319 6.15 -30.45 -0.34
N PRO A 320 4.99 -30.85 0.22
CA PRO A 320 4.87 -32.10 0.95
C PRO A 320 5.24 -33.27 0.03
N SER A 321 6.17 -34.13 0.46
CA SER A 321 6.47 -35.36 -0.27
C SER A 321 5.41 -36.42 0.05
N ASP A 322 5.01 -37.25 -0.92
CA ASP A 322 4.07 -38.37 -0.72
C ASP A 322 4.49 -39.36 0.39
N ARG A 323 5.76 -39.32 0.82
CA ARG A 323 6.34 -40.17 1.87
C ARG A 323 6.05 -39.71 3.30
N GLU A 324 5.43 -38.55 3.53
CA GLU A 324 5.21 -37.98 4.88
C GLU A 324 3.83 -38.25 5.50
N GLN A 325 2.98 -39.08 4.88
CA GLN A 325 1.65 -39.42 5.43
C GLN A 325 1.66 -40.48 6.55
N GLY A 326 2.81 -40.82 7.13
CA GLY A 326 2.87 -41.79 8.23
C GLY A 326 3.98 -41.50 9.24
N GLY A 327 3.59 -41.16 10.47
CA GLY A 327 4.45 -41.21 11.66
C GLY A 327 4.94 -39.84 12.16
N ASP A 328 4.69 -39.57 13.43
CA ASP A 328 4.95 -38.34 14.19
C ASP A 328 6.44 -38.11 14.54
N ASP A 329 7.36 -38.65 13.74
CA ASP A 329 8.81 -38.49 13.97
C ASP A 329 9.41 -37.53 12.93
N MET A 330 9.49 -36.26 13.31
CA MET A 330 10.23 -35.22 12.59
C MET A 330 11.71 -35.60 12.46
N LYS A 331 12.09 -36.28 11.38
CA LYS A 331 13.46 -36.20 10.88
C LYS A 331 13.62 -34.85 10.19
N GLU A 332 14.44 -33.98 10.77
CA GLU A 332 14.96 -32.75 10.18
C GLU A 332 15.56 -33.05 8.80
N GLN A 333 14.73 -33.04 7.76
CA GLN A 333 15.20 -32.94 6.39
C GLN A 333 15.89 -31.57 6.27
N SER A 334 17.13 -31.59 5.81
CA SER A 334 17.97 -30.41 5.59
C SER A 334 17.14 -29.27 5.01
N ALA A 335 16.92 -28.21 5.79
CA ALA A 335 16.16 -27.06 5.34
C ALA A 335 16.73 -26.61 3.98
N SER A 336 15.92 -26.65 2.92
CA SER A 336 16.28 -26.02 1.66
C SER A 336 16.67 -24.58 1.98
N GLN A 337 17.90 -24.18 1.64
CA GLN A 337 18.36 -22.82 1.92
C GLN A 337 17.46 -21.84 1.16
N VAL A 338 16.64 -21.10 1.92
CA VAL A 338 15.88 -19.97 1.40
C VAL A 338 16.86 -18.83 1.12
N SER A 339 16.70 -18.11 0.02
CA SER A 339 17.55 -16.93 -0.21
C SER A 339 17.24 -15.87 0.86
N PRO A 340 18.25 -15.11 1.34
CA PRO A 340 18.02 -14.03 2.30
C PRO A 340 16.99 -13.01 1.82
N LEU A 341 16.94 -12.77 0.51
CA LEU A 341 15.94 -11.91 -0.14
C LEU A 341 14.52 -12.47 0.04
N VAL A 342 14.28 -13.72 -0.35
CA VAL A 342 12.96 -14.37 -0.20
C VAL A 342 12.52 -14.38 1.25
N ALA A 343 13.40 -14.78 2.17
CA ALA A 343 13.07 -14.84 3.58
C ALA A 343 12.73 -13.46 4.17
N ARG A 344 13.51 -12.42 3.82
CA ARG A 344 13.22 -11.04 4.21
C ARG A 344 11.87 -10.59 3.68
N CYS A 345 11.60 -10.81 2.39
CA CYS A 345 10.35 -10.39 1.76
C CYS A 345 9.12 -11.02 2.41
N ILE A 346 9.16 -12.32 2.70
CA ILE A 346 8.07 -13.03 3.38
C ILE A 346 7.85 -12.46 4.78
N ARG A 347 8.91 -12.28 5.59
CA ARG A 347 8.77 -11.74 6.96
C ARG A 347 8.15 -10.35 6.96
N GLU A 348 8.69 -9.45 6.14
CA GLU A 348 8.24 -8.06 6.09
C GLU A 348 6.78 -7.93 5.65
N ARG A 349 6.35 -8.77 4.70
CA ARG A 349 5.02 -8.68 4.08
C ARG A 349 3.95 -9.53 4.78
N CYS A 350 4.34 -10.61 5.45
CA CYS A 350 3.40 -11.49 6.15
C CYS A 350 3.22 -11.13 7.65
N THR A 351 4.06 -10.25 8.21
CA THR A 351 3.90 -9.78 9.60
C THR A 351 2.55 -9.09 9.78
N GLY A 352 1.77 -9.53 10.76
CA GLY A 352 0.42 -8.99 11.04
C GLY A 352 -0.68 -9.49 10.10
N ARG A 353 -0.40 -10.52 9.28
CA ARG A 353 -1.34 -11.11 8.32
C ARG A 353 -1.59 -12.58 8.60
N CYS A 354 -2.74 -13.06 8.18
CA CYS A 354 -3.07 -14.49 8.09
C CYS A 354 -3.40 -14.87 6.65
N PHE A 355 -3.42 -16.17 6.38
CA PHE A 355 -3.77 -16.74 5.08
C PHE A 355 -5.15 -17.37 5.14
N ILE A 356 -5.87 -17.29 4.03
CA ILE A 356 -7.26 -17.73 3.95
C ILE A 356 -7.50 -18.64 2.76
N LYS A 357 -8.46 -19.54 2.92
CA LYS A 357 -9.14 -20.21 1.83
C LYS A 357 -10.50 -19.57 1.63
N THR A 358 -10.95 -19.59 0.39
CA THR A 358 -12.21 -18.97 0.00
C THR A 358 -13.18 -20.01 -0.54
N SER A 359 -14.48 -19.73 -0.50
CA SER A 359 -15.51 -20.63 -1.03
C SER A 359 -15.35 -20.98 -2.53
N PRO A 360 -14.80 -20.11 -3.40
CA PRO A 360 -14.47 -20.49 -4.78
C PRO A 360 -13.18 -21.33 -4.95
N GLY A 361 -12.47 -21.63 -3.87
CA GLY A 361 -11.26 -22.44 -3.90
C GLY A 361 -9.95 -21.69 -4.13
N SER A 362 -9.94 -20.36 -3.98
CA SER A 362 -8.73 -19.55 -4.06
C SER A 362 -8.11 -19.29 -2.70
N VAL A 363 -6.82 -18.94 -2.69
CA VAL A 363 -6.09 -18.49 -1.51
C VAL A 363 -5.86 -16.98 -1.48
N GLY A 364 -5.69 -16.45 -0.27
CA GLY A 364 -5.44 -15.03 -0.05
C GLY A 364 -4.63 -14.75 1.21
N SER A 365 -4.16 -13.52 1.32
CA SER A 365 -3.45 -12.96 2.47
C SER A 365 -4.20 -11.73 2.96
N VAL A 366 -4.62 -11.74 4.23
CA VAL A 366 -5.52 -10.74 4.82
C VAL A 366 -5.05 -10.33 6.21
N ILE A 367 -5.66 -9.31 6.80
CA ILE A 367 -5.39 -8.91 8.18
C ILE A 367 -5.67 -10.07 9.16
N ASN A 368 -4.81 -10.23 10.16
CA ASN A 368 -4.88 -11.35 11.11
C ASN A 368 -6.14 -11.39 12.01
N SER A 369 -6.97 -10.34 12.00
CA SER A 369 -8.27 -10.32 12.68
C SER A 369 -9.43 -10.95 11.88
N ALA A 370 -9.18 -11.33 10.62
CA ALA A 370 -10.12 -12.07 9.78
C ALA A 370 -10.32 -13.50 10.31
N GLN A 371 -11.53 -14.02 10.14
CA GLN A 371 -11.92 -15.36 10.59
C GLN A 371 -12.80 -16.09 9.56
N ALA A 372 -12.95 -17.40 9.72
CA ALA A 372 -13.91 -18.17 8.93
C ALA A 372 -15.34 -17.64 9.13
N GLY A 373 -16.09 -17.51 8.03
CA GLY A 373 -17.41 -16.90 7.98
C GLY A 373 -17.42 -15.40 7.69
N ASP A 374 -16.27 -14.72 7.72
CA ASP A 374 -16.16 -13.37 7.16
C ASP A 374 -16.33 -13.41 5.64
N GLN A 375 -16.82 -12.30 5.06
CA GLN A 375 -17.18 -12.21 3.65
C GLN A 375 -16.22 -11.29 2.89
N LEU A 376 -15.93 -11.64 1.64
CA LEU A 376 -15.05 -10.87 0.76
C LEU A 376 -15.88 -10.09 -0.25
N PHE A 377 -15.67 -8.77 -0.24
CA PHE A 377 -16.37 -7.81 -1.08
C PHE A 377 -15.39 -7.06 -1.98
N ALA A 378 -15.84 -6.76 -3.20
CA ALA A 378 -15.24 -5.76 -4.06
C ALA A 378 -16.13 -4.51 -4.09
N LEU A 379 -15.54 -3.35 -3.80
CA LEU A 379 -16.26 -2.07 -3.75
C LEU A 379 -15.70 -1.17 -4.86
N PRO A 380 -16.54 -0.62 -5.75
CA PRO A 380 -16.10 0.42 -6.68
C PRO A 380 -15.44 1.57 -5.91
N GLY A 381 -14.29 2.06 -6.36
CA GLY A 381 -13.50 3.07 -5.65
C GLY A 381 -12.59 2.52 -4.55
N CYS A 382 -12.52 1.20 -4.37
CA CYS A 382 -11.54 0.54 -3.50
C CYS A 382 -10.62 -0.37 -4.29
N ARG A 383 -9.32 -0.28 -4.02
CA ARG A 383 -8.29 -1.11 -4.70
C ARG A 383 -8.20 -2.53 -4.16
N TYR A 384 -8.68 -2.76 -2.94
CA TYR A 384 -8.51 -4.03 -2.25
C TYR A 384 -9.82 -4.79 -2.12
N SER A 385 -9.70 -6.11 -2.01
CA SER A 385 -10.80 -6.91 -1.49
C SER A 385 -11.00 -6.55 -0.01
N ILE A 386 -12.23 -6.19 0.35
CA ILE A 386 -12.58 -5.78 1.70
C ILE A 386 -13.22 -6.97 2.43
N ILE A 387 -12.72 -7.24 3.63
CA ILE A 387 -13.26 -8.26 4.53
C ILE A 387 -14.36 -7.60 5.35
N LEU A 388 -15.59 -8.08 5.16
CA LEU A 388 -16.77 -7.62 5.89
C LEU A 388 -17.29 -8.73 6.80
N ARG A 389 -17.56 -8.37 8.05
CA ARG A 389 -18.21 -9.26 9.02
C ARG A 389 -19.65 -8.81 9.23
N HIS A 390 -20.59 -9.73 9.11
CA HIS A 390 -22.00 -9.44 9.37
C HIS A 390 -22.19 -8.91 10.80
N PHE A 391 -22.96 -7.83 10.94
CA PHE A 391 -23.31 -7.25 12.23
C PHE A 391 -24.80 -7.45 12.53
N SER A 392 -25.68 -6.96 11.65
CA SER A 392 -27.14 -7.13 11.78
C SER A 392 -27.85 -6.72 10.49
N GLY A 393 -28.83 -7.48 10.01
CA GLY A 393 -29.56 -7.12 8.78
C GLY A 393 -28.62 -6.95 7.59
N THR A 394 -28.59 -5.76 6.98
CA THR A 394 -27.67 -5.37 5.89
C THR A 394 -26.41 -4.62 6.38
N LYS A 395 -26.19 -4.58 7.71
CA LYS A 395 -25.08 -3.87 8.34
C LYS A 395 -23.86 -4.79 8.51
N PHE A 396 -22.71 -4.27 8.16
CA PHE A 396 -21.43 -4.96 8.18
C PHE A 396 -20.37 -4.16 8.89
N ARG A 397 -19.46 -4.86 9.55
CA ARG A 397 -18.24 -4.30 10.09
C ARG A 397 -17.09 -4.54 9.11
N VAL A 398 -16.32 -3.50 8.80
CA VAL A 398 -15.07 -3.59 8.05
C VAL A 398 -14.00 -4.20 8.94
N ILE A 399 -13.54 -5.40 8.61
CA ILE A 399 -12.46 -6.08 9.33
C ILE A 399 -11.10 -5.62 8.83
N GLY A 400 -10.98 -5.45 7.52
CA GLY A 400 -9.86 -4.81 6.88
C GLY A 400 -9.76 -5.16 5.41
N SER A 401 -8.55 -5.07 4.86
CA SER A 401 -8.28 -5.33 3.45
C SER A 401 -7.39 -6.57 3.24
N GLY A 402 -7.53 -7.15 2.06
CA GLY A 402 -6.92 -8.41 1.69
C GLY A 402 -6.51 -8.49 0.23
N LEU A 403 -5.49 -9.29 -0.04
CA LEU A 403 -5.16 -9.75 -1.38
C LEU A 403 -5.73 -11.16 -1.54
N VAL A 404 -6.58 -11.36 -2.54
CA VAL A 404 -7.18 -12.66 -2.86
C VAL A 404 -6.93 -12.95 -4.32
N ALA A 405 -6.38 -14.12 -4.63
CA ALA A 405 -5.90 -14.43 -5.98
C ALA A 405 -7.00 -14.34 -7.06
N SER A 406 -8.24 -14.68 -6.71
CA SER A 406 -9.40 -14.59 -7.60
C SER A 406 -9.93 -13.17 -7.83
N ASN A 407 -9.40 -12.16 -7.13
CA ASN A 407 -9.79 -10.76 -7.29
C ASN A 407 -8.58 -9.81 -7.13
N MET A 408 -7.53 -10.05 -7.92
CA MET A 408 -6.31 -9.24 -7.90
C MET A 408 -6.40 -8.02 -8.81
N ALA A 409 -7.12 -8.14 -9.93
CA ALA A 409 -7.25 -7.09 -10.94
C ALA A 409 -8.72 -6.71 -11.18
N GLY A 410 -9.66 -7.09 -10.33
CA GLY A 410 -11.06 -6.65 -10.44
C GLY A 410 -12.00 -7.58 -11.09
N GLU A 411 -11.65 -8.85 -11.12
CA GLU A 411 -12.47 -9.91 -11.63
C GLU A 411 -13.88 -9.89 -11.02
N ALA A 412 -13.99 -9.51 -9.74
CA ALA A 412 -15.28 -9.38 -9.06
C ALA A 412 -16.13 -8.20 -9.57
N LEU A 413 -15.58 -7.15 -10.18
CA LEU A 413 -16.38 -6.02 -10.70
C LEU A 413 -16.40 -5.95 -12.23
N LEU A 414 -15.31 -6.35 -12.89
CA LEU A 414 -15.08 -6.15 -14.31
C LEU A 414 -15.01 -7.47 -15.08
N GLY A 415 -15.00 -8.61 -14.38
CA GLY A 415 -14.78 -9.93 -14.97
C GLY A 415 -13.31 -10.22 -15.27
N GLN A 416 -13.06 -11.44 -15.76
CA GLN A 416 -11.70 -11.95 -16.00
C GLN A 416 -10.94 -11.11 -17.03
N ILE A 417 -9.67 -10.82 -16.75
CA ILE A 417 -8.77 -10.16 -17.68
C ILE A 417 -7.95 -11.22 -18.43
N TRP A 418 -8.20 -11.36 -19.73
CA TRP A 418 -7.57 -12.40 -20.55
C TRP A 418 -6.36 -11.84 -21.30
N GLY A 419 -5.25 -12.58 -21.28
CA GLY A 419 -4.06 -12.26 -22.10
C GLY A 419 -3.23 -11.07 -21.61
N LEU A 420 -3.61 -10.44 -20.49
CA LEU A 420 -2.97 -9.26 -19.93
C LEU A 420 -2.68 -9.46 -18.45
N ARG A 421 -1.67 -8.74 -17.96
CA ARG A 421 -1.40 -8.58 -16.53
C ARG A 421 -1.33 -7.09 -16.19
N GLU A 422 -1.82 -6.75 -15.01
CA GLU A 422 -1.61 -5.43 -14.44
C GLU A 422 -0.17 -5.32 -13.91
N VAL A 423 0.47 -4.17 -14.14
CA VAL A 423 1.83 -3.88 -13.72
C VAL A 423 1.92 -2.49 -13.12
N ARG A 424 2.70 -2.36 -12.05
CA ARG A 424 3.06 -1.07 -11.48
C ARG A 424 4.10 -0.37 -12.36
N LEU A 425 3.82 0.86 -12.77
CA LEU A 425 4.76 1.68 -13.54
C LEU A 425 5.73 2.37 -12.57
N THR A 426 6.94 1.82 -12.43
CA THR A 426 7.90 2.26 -11.39
C THR A 426 8.43 3.66 -11.64
N LEU A 427 8.74 3.99 -12.90
CA LEU A 427 9.28 5.30 -13.29
C LEU A 427 8.19 6.38 -13.41
N GLU A 428 7.04 6.01 -14.00
CA GLU A 428 5.99 6.99 -14.30
C GLU A 428 4.95 7.14 -13.19
N GLY A 429 4.96 6.24 -12.21
CA GLY A 429 3.92 6.14 -11.19
C GLY A 429 2.59 5.61 -11.74
N GLY A 430 1.82 5.00 -10.83
CA GLY A 430 0.54 4.38 -11.17
C GLY A 430 0.69 2.98 -11.78
N TYR A 431 -0.28 2.60 -12.59
CA TYR A 431 -0.47 1.22 -13.06
C TYR A 431 -0.78 1.22 -14.55
N GLY A 432 -0.49 0.09 -15.20
CA GLY A 432 -0.83 -0.17 -16.58
C GLY A 432 -0.98 -1.66 -16.83
N TYR A 433 -1.25 -2.01 -18.08
CA TYR A 433 -1.49 -3.37 -18.52
C TYR A 433 -0.48 -3.76 -19.59
N VAL A 434 0.03 -4.98 -19.49
CA VAL A 434 1.00 -5.54 -20.42
C VAL A 434 0.55 -6.93 -20.85
N GLY A 435 0.86 -7.31 -22.10
CA GLY A 435 0.59 -8.65 -22.61
C GLY A 435 1.33 -9.71 -21.79
N ILE A 436 0.78 -10.92 -21.70
CA ILE A 436 1.47 -12.03 -21.01
C ILE A 436 2.89 -12.25 -21.58
N LEU A 437 3.05 -12.08 -22.89
CA LEU A 437 4.34 -12.18 -23.59
C LEU A 437 5.24 -10.93 -23.46
N GLY A 438 4.81 -9.92 -22.71
CA GLY A 438 5.49 -8.63 -22.56
C GLY A 438 5.01 -7.58 -23.57
N GLY A 439 5.83 -6.54 -23.74
CA GLY A 439 5.52 -5.38 -24.58
C GLY A 439 5.46 -4.09 -23.79
N ARG A 440 5.23 -2.96 -24.47
CA ARG A 440 5.07 -1.67 -23.79
C ARG A 440 3.72 -1.64 -23.07
N PRO A 441 3.64 -1.20 -21.80
CA PRO A 441 2.38 -1.11 -21.09
C PRO A 441 1.51 0.00 -21.68
N PHE A 442 0.20 -0.19 -21.58
CA PHE A 442 -0.79 0.86 -21.81
C PHE A 442 -1.55 1.13 -20.51
N ARG A 443 -2.10 2.34 -20.36
CA ARG A 443 -2.59 2.83 -19.05
C ARG A 443 -4.07 2.54 -18.76
N SER A 444 -4.85 2.23 -19.78
CA SER A 444 -6.29 1.99 -19.68
C SER A 444 -6.60 0.51 -19.49
N ASP A 445 -7.58 0.19 -18.64
CA ASP A 445 -8.09 -1.18 -18.51
C ASP A 445 -9.06 -1.45 -19.68
N PRO A 446 -8.82 -2.47 -20.52
CA PRO A 446 -9.70 -2.75 -21.67
C PRO A 446 -11.14 -3.10 -21.29
N ARG A 447 -11.36 -3.61 -20.08
CA ARG A 447 -12.71 -3.88 -19.56
C ARG A 447 -13.43 -2.57 -19.26
N ILE A 448 -12.71 -1.57 -18.76
CA ILE A 448 -13.23 -0.22 -18.54
C ILE A 448 -13.49 0.49 -19.87
N GLU A 449 -12.59 0.38 -20.85
CA GLU A 449 -12.83 0.92 -22.20
C GLU A 449 -14.11 0.36 -22.83
N ARG A 450 -14.35 -0.96 -22.66
CA ARG A 450 -15.57 -1.61 -23.12
C ARG A 450 -16.81 -1.10 -22.39
N LEU A 451 -16.75 -0.91 -21.07
CA LEU A 451 -17.88 -0.35 -20.32
C LEU A 451 -18.14 1.10 -20.72
N TYR A 452 -17.08 1.89 -20.87
CA TYR A 452 -17.14 3.28 -21.29
C TYR A 452 -17.86 3.44 -22.64
N SER A 453 -17.58 2.58 -23.62
CA SER A 453 -18.24 2.66 -24.94
C SER A 453 -19.75 2.38 -24.90
N THR A 454 -20.27 1.82 -23.81
CA THR A 454 -21.72 1.64 -23.58
C THR A 454 -22.39 2.85 -22.94
N THR A 455 -21.61 3.84 -22.50
CA THR A 455 -22.11 5.08 -21.88
C THR A 455 -22.43 6.14 -22.95
N GLU A 456 -23.28 7.11 -22.61
CA GLU A 456 -23.56 8.28 -23.49
C GLU A 456 -22.25 9.02 -23.85
N ALA A 457 -21.39 9.26 -22.86
CA ALA A 457 -20.09 9.93 -23.06
C ALA A 457 -19.14 9.14 -23.97
N GLY A 458 -19.24 7.82 -24.00
CA GLY A 458 -18.47 6.96 -24.90
C GLY A 458 -19.06 6.87 -26.30
N ALA A 459 -20.39 6.88 -26.43
CA ALA A 459 -21.09 6.79 -27.71
C ALA A 459 -20.82 8.01 -28.62
N ASP A 460 -20.61 9.19 -28.01
CA ASP A 460 -20.34 10.44 -28.75
C ASP A 460 -18.89 10.57 -29.24
N LYS A 461 -17.96 9.72 -28.77
CA LYS A 461 -16.54 9.78 -29.14
C LYS A 461 -16.29 9.16 -30.52
N ARG A 462 -15.54 9.88 -31.37
CA ARG A 462 -15.12 9.40 -32.69
C ARG A 462 -13.78 8.68 -32.61
N ALA A 463 -13.51 7.82 -33.59
CA ALA A 463 -12.20 7.17 -33.73
C ALA A 463 -11.09 8.23 -33.89
N GLY A 464 -10.16 8.27 -32.93
CA GLY A 464 -9.04 9.22 -32.88
C GLY A 464 -9.17 10.30 -31.80
N ASP A 465 -10.32 10.42 -31.14
CA ASP A 465 -10.48 11.35 -30.03
C ASP A 465 -9.66 10.90 -28.81
N SER A 466 -8.88 11.82 -28.23
CA SER A 466 -8.23 11.55 -26.94
C SER A 466 -9.27 11.55 -25.83
N VAL A 467 -9.21 10.57 -24.94
CA VAL A 467 -10.04 10.48 -23.72
C VAL A 467 -9.10 10.58 -22.54
N VAL A 468 -9.39 11.49 -21.60
CA VAL A 468 -8.65 11.53 -20.35
C VAL A 468 -9.05 10.31 -19.53
N ILE A 469 -8.06 9.52 -19.10
CA ILE A 469 -8.33 8.25 -18.39
C ILE A 469 -9.26 8.46 -17.20
N SER A 470 -9.07 9.53 -16.41
CA SER A 470 -9.94 9.82 -15.27
C SER A 470 -11.41 10.05 -15.67
N GLU A 471 -11.67 10.70 -16.81
CA GLU A 471 -13.04 10.90 -17.33
C GLU A 471 -13.68 9.56 -17.72
N MET A 472 -12.91 8.69 -18.37
CA MET A 472 -13.37 7.36 -18.76
C MET A 472 -13.81 6.54 -17.54
N TYR A 473 -13.01 6.53 -16.48
CA TYR A 473 -13.35 5.84 -15.24
C TYR A 473 -14.53 6.48 -14.51
N GLN A 474 -14.64 7.81 -14.52
CA GLN A 474 -15.77 8.52 -13.91
C GLN A 474 -17.11 8.23 -14.59
N ALA A 475 -17.10 7.99 -15.90
CA ALA A 475 -18.30 7.63 -16.65
C ALA A 475 -18.79 6.20 -16.37
N VAL A 476 -17.93 5.31 -15.88
CA VAL A 476 -18.33 3.96 -15.43
C VAL A 476 -18.93 4.04 -14.03
N THR A 477 -20.22 4.39 -13.96
CA THR A 477 -20.97 4.52 -12.71
C THR A 477 -21.44 3.16 -12.16
N ILE A 478 -21.98 3.17 -10.93
CA ILE A 478 -22.67 2.02 -10.34
C ILE A 478 -23.77 1.48 -11.27
N ASP A 479 -24.54 2.38 -11.88
CA ASP A 479 -25.66 2.01 -12.76
C ASP A 479 -25.14 1.36 -14.06
N VAL A 480 -24.01 1.84 -14.61
CA VAL A 480 -23.34 1.22 -15.76
C VAL A 480 -22.87 -0.19 -15.42
N LEU A 481 -22.27 -0.40 -14.24
CA LEU A 481 -21.86 -1.73 -13.79
C LEU A 481 -23.06 -2.68 -13.65
N GLN A 482 -24.14 -2.24 -13.02
CA GLN A 482 -25.36 -3.04 -12.85
C GLN A 482 -26.02 -3.40 -14.19
N ASN A 483 -26.14 -2.43 -15.10
CA ASN A 483 -26.69 -2.63 -16.44
C ASN A 483 -25.85 -3.63 -17.28
N ASN A 484 -24.56 -3.76 -16.97
CA ASN A 484 -23.65 -4.73 -17.58
C ASN A 484 -23.52 -6.04 -16.77
N GLY A 485 -24.47 -6.31 -15.87
CA GLY A 485 -24.60 -7.61 -15.20
C GLY A 485 -23.76 -7.78 -13.93
N VAL A 486 -23.18 -6.70 -13.40
CA VAL A 486 -22.48 -6.76 -12.11
C VAL A 486 -23.50 -6.70 -10.98
N ALA A 487 -23.60 -7.78 -10.20
CA ALA A 487 -24.50 -7.88 -9.05
C ALA A 487 -23.98 -7.05 -7.86
N LEU A 488 -24.13 -5.72 -7.95
CA LEU A 488 -23.87 -4.78 -6.85
C LEU A 488 -25.08 -4.68 -5.94
N GLU A 489 -24.84 -4.75 -4.64
CA GLU A 489 -25.82 -4.54 -3.58
C GLU A 489 -25.47 -3.30 -2.74
N GLU A 490 -26.50 -2.61 -2.27
CA GLU A 490 -26.34 -1.53 -1.30
C GLU A 490 -26.17 -2.13 0.10
N ILE A 491 -25.07 -1.78 0.76
CA ILE A 491 -24.71 -2.26 2.09
C ILE A 491 -24.45 -1.09 3.02
N THR A 492 -24.55 -1.33 4.32
CA THR A 492 -24.24 -0.34 5.36
C THR A 492 -23.04 -0.81 6.16
N LEU A 493 -21.99 0.01 6.23
CA LEU A 493 -20.82 -0.22 7.08
C LEU A 493 -21.00 0.50 8.41
N VAL A 494 -20.63 -0.15 9.53
CA VAL A 494 -20.82 0.36 10.91
C VAL A 494 -19.55 0.44 11.72
#